data_AF-A0A7Y0U3F9-F1
#
_entry.id   AF-A0A7Y0U3F9-F1
#
_cell.length_a   1.000
_cell.length_b   1.000
_cell.length_c   1.000
_cell.angle_alpha   90.00
_cell.angle_beta   90.00
_cell.angle_gamma   90.00
#
_symmetry.space_group_name_H-M   'P 1'
#
loop_
_entity.id
_entity.type
_entity.pdbx_description
1 polymer ?
#
loop_
_entity_poly.entity_id
_entity_poly.type
_entity_poly.pdbx_seq_one_letter_code
_entity_poly.pdbx_strand_id
1 'polypeptide(L)' 'SLRRCYEQSLIDTGQRPGVTREEHEEIKRLKRKNAELRRANEILKLASAFFAKELDQPGMR' A
#
# COMPACT_ATOMS: atom_id res chain seq x y z
N SER A 1 1.22 28.84 6.28
CA SER A 1 1.10 30.26 5.85
C SER A 1 0.01 30.38 4.80
N LEU A 2 -0.68 31.53 4.75
CA LEU A 2 -1.80 31.78 3.82
C LEU A 2 -1.41 31.56 2.35
N ARG A 3 -0.21 31.98 1.96
CA ARG A 3 0.35 31.74 0.62
C ARG A 3 0.28 30.27 0.20
N ARG A 4 0.68 29.35 1.08
CA ARG A 4 0.65 27.91 0.78
C ARG A 4 -0.79 27.39 0.57
N CYS A 5 -1.76 27.95 1.30
CA CYS A 5 -3.16 27.54 1.16
C CYS A 5 -3.73 28.00 -0.20
N TYR A 6 -3.42 29.23 -0.60
CA TYR A 6 -3.79 29.77 -1.91
C TYR A 6 -3.17 28.95 -3.04
N GLU A 7 -1.87 28.67 -2.98
CA GLU A 7 -1.18 27.81 -3.94
C GLU A 7 -1.82 26.42 -4.06
N GLN A 8 -2.16 25.81 -2.92
CA GLN A 8 -2.85 24.52 -2.91
C GLN A 8 -4.25 24.60 -3.53
N SER A 9 -5.01 25.68 -3.31
CA SER A 9 -6.33 25.83 -3.95
C SER A 9 -6.24 25.98 -5.47
N LEU A 10 -5.18 26.59 -6.00
CA LEU A 10 -4.96 26.65 -7.44
C LEU A 10 -4.69 25.25 -8.02
N ILE A 11 -3.98 24.40 -7.26
CA ILE A 11 -3.75 23.00 -7.64
C ILE A 11 -5.05 22.20 -7.54
N ASP A 12 -5.77 22.31 -6.43
CA ASP A 12 -7.02 21.58 -6.18
C ASP A 12 -8.13 21.96 -7.19
N THR A 13 -8.09 23.18 -7.75
CA THR A 13 -9.03 23.64 -8.80
C THR A 13 -8.51 23.41 -10.23
N GLY A 14 -7.34 22.79 -10.41
CA GLY A 14 -6.75 22.53 -11.72
C GLY A 14 -6.19 23.75 -12.45
N GLN A 15 -6.12 24.91 -11.79
CA GLN A 15 -5.51 26.12 -12.34
C GLN A 15 -3.98 26.06 -12.34
N ARG A 16 -3.40 25.18 -11.54
CA ARG A 16 -1.97 24.88 -11.52
C ARG A 16 -1.71 23.37 -11.52
N PRO A 17 -0.63 22.93 -12.16
CA PRO A 17 -0.21 21.54 -12.05
C PRO A 17 0.28 21.24 -10.63
N GLY A 18 -0.08 20.06 -10.12
CA GLY A 18 0.33 19.58 -8.81
C GLY A 18 -0.52 18.40 -8.37
N VAL A 19 -0.18 17.83 -7.22
CA VAL A 19 -0.98 16.79 -6.58
C VAL A 19 -2.05 17.47 -5.75
N THR A 20 -3.31 17.20 -6.09
CA THR A 20 -4.45 17.67 -5.32
C THR A 20 -4.46 17.01 -3.94
N ARG A 21 -5.16 17.64 -2.99
CA ARG A 21 -5.34 17.03 -1.66
C ARG A 21 -6.00 15.66 -1.72
N GLU A 22 -6.96 15.48 -2.62
CA GLU A 22 -7.68 14.22 -2.80
C GLU A 22 -6.76 13.12 -3.30
N GLU A 23 -5.97 13.38 -4.34
CA GLU A 23 -4.96 12.44 -4.83
C GLU A 23 -3.92 12.09 -3.76
N HIS A 24 -3.50 13.07 -2.95
CA HIS A 24 -2.56 12.83 -1.87
C HIS A 24 -3.12 11.89 -0.79
N GLU A 25 -4.37 12.10 -0.36
CA GLU A 25 -5.03 11.21 0.60
C GLU A 25 -5.26 9.82 0.01
N GLU A 26 -5.60 9.72 -1.27
CA GLU A 26 -5.74 8.43 -1.95
C GLU A 26 -4.40 7.68 -2.03
N ILE A 27 -3.30 8.37 -2.40
CA ILE A 27 -1.95 7.78 -2.39
C ILE A 27 -1.60 7.24 -1.01
N LYS A 28 -1.92 7.99 0.06
CA LYS A 28 -1.67 7.57 1.44
C LYS A 28 -2.50 6.35 1.82
N ARG A 29 -3.78 6.30 1.44
CA ARG A 29 -4.66 5.15 1.63
C ARG A 29 -4.14 3.92 0.90
N LEU A 30 -3.76 4.08 -0.37
CA LEU A 30 -3.21 3.00 -1.19
C LEU A 30 -1.88 2.49 -0.65
N LYS A 31 -0.99 3.36 -0.16
CA LYS A 31 0.27 2.95 0.48
C LYS A 31 0.03 2.09 1.73
N ARG A 32 -0.95 2.45 2.57
CA ARG A 32 -1.33 1.64 3.75
C ARG A 32 -1.87 0.28 3.34
N LYS A 33 -2.81 0.26 2.39
CA LYS A 33 -3.40 -1.00 1.87
C LYS A 33 -2.32 -1.89 1.25
N ASN A 34 -1.40 -1.35 0.46
CA ASN A 34 -0.31 -2.11 -0.12
C ASN A 34 0.64 -2.67 0.95
N ALA A 35 0.92 -1.93 2.01
CA ALA A 35 1.76 -2.44 3.10
C ALA A 35 1.10 -3.63 3.82
N GLU A 36 -0.20 -3.53 4.09
CA GLU A 36 -0.99 -4.61 4.69
C GLU A 36 -1.05 -5.84 3.78
N LEU A 37 -1.36 -5.66 2.50
CA LEU A 37 -1.39 -6.75 1.52
C LEU A 37 -0.03 -7.44 1.39
N ARG A 38 1.08 -6.69 1.45
CA ARG A 38 2.43 -7.27 1.43
C ARG A 38 2.69 -8.13 2.67
N ARG A 39 2.30 -7.66 3.87
CA ARG A 39 2.41 -8.46 5.10
C ARG A 39 1.57 -9.73 5.03
N ALA A 40 0.32 -9.63 4.59
CA ALA A 40 -0.56 -10.79 4.43
C ALA A 40 0.03 -11.82 3.43
N ASN A 41 0.52 -11.34 2.29
CA ASN A 41 1.18 -12.21 1.31
C ASN A 41 2.44 -12.88 1.85
N GLU A 42 3.21 -12.21 2.70
CA GLU A 42 4.38 -12.80 3.34
C GLU A 42 4.00 -13.94 4.28
N ILE A 43 2.97 -13.74 5.12
CA ILE A 43 2.43 -14.79 5.99
C ILE A 43 1.96 -15.99 5.15
N LEU A 44 1.21 -15.75 4.08
CA LEU A 44 0.72 -16.82 3.21
C LEU A 44 1.86 -17.59 2.52
N LYS A 45 2.90 -16.89 2.08
CA LYS A 45 4.09 -17.52 1.50
C LYS A 45 4.81 -18.40 2.52
N LEU A 46 4.99 -17.91 3.75
CA LEU A 46 5.61 -18.68 4.83
C LEU A 46 4.77 -19.92 5.18
N ALA A 47 3.46 -19.77 5.30
CA ALA A 47 2.55 -20.90 5.55
C ALA A 47 2.62 -21.93 4.41
N SER A 48 2.59 -21.46 3.16
CA SER A 48 2.70 -22.33 1.98
C SER A 48 4.04 -23.09 1.96
N ALA A 49 5.15 -22.42 2.28
CA ALA A 49 6.46 -23.05 2.37
C ALA A 49 6.54 -24.07 3.52
N PHE A 50 5.93 -23.77 4.67
CA PHE A 50 5.83 -24.71 5.79
C PHE A 50 5.08 -25.98 5.37
N PHE A 51 3.87 -25.85 4.81
CA PHE A 51 3.08 -27.00 4.38
C PHE A 51 3.75 -27.78 3.24
N ALA A 52 4.38 -27.10 2.28
CA ALA A 52 5.12 -27.78 1.22
C ALA A 52 6.26 -28.64 1.79
N LYS A 53 6.96 -28.16 2.82
CA LYS A 53 8.01 -28.93 3.50
C LYS A 53 7.45 -30.16 4.23
N GLU A 54 6.33 -30.03 4.92
CA GLU A 54 5.67 -31.16 5.59
C GLU A 54 5.18 -32.22 4.58
N LEU A 55 4.73 -31.80 3.40
CA LEU A 55 4.28 -32.70 2.33
C LEU A 55 5.43 -33.39 1.59
N ASP A 56 6.60 -32.75 1.48
CA ASP A 56 7.79 -33.27 0.81
C ASP A 56 8.61 -34.22 1.69
N GLN A 57 8.29 -34.35 2.99
CA GLN A 57 8.82 -35.40 3.86
C GLN A 57 8.03 -36.70 3.66
N PRO A 58 8.51 -37.69 2.89
CA PRO A 58 7.80 -38.94 2.72
C PRO A 58 8.04 -39.77 3.99
N GLY A 59 7.07 -39.72 4.90
CA GLY A 59 7.02 -40.60 6.06
C GLY A 59 7.51 -39.98 7.36
N MET A 60 6.64 -39.20 8.00
CA MET A 60 6.42 -39.40 9.43
C MET A 60 5.39 -40.54 9.56
N ARG A 61 5.88 -41.77 9.43
CA ARG A 61 5.20 -42.97 9.94
C ARG A 61 5.69 -43.22 11.36
#